data_AF-A0A5C5UQ03-F1
#
_entry.id   AF-A0A5C5UQ03-F1
#
_cell.length_a   1.000
_cell.length_b   1.000
_cell.length_c   1.000
_cell.angle_alpha   90.00
_cell.angle_beta   90.00
_cell.angle_gamma   90.00
#
_symmetry.space_group_name_H-M   'P 1'
#
loop_
_entity.id
_entity.type
_entity.pdbx_description
1 polymer ?
#
loop_
_entity_poly.entity_id
_entity_poly.type
_entity_poly.pdbx_seq_one_letter_code
_entity_poly.pdbx_strand_id
1 'polypeptide(L)' 'MDTWIWIVIVIVALIAGVALGFFIARQYMMKYLRENPPINEEMLRIMMMQMGQKPSQKKINQMMAQMNKASNKPAKK' A
#
# COMPACT_ATOMS: atom_id res chain seq x y z
N MET A 1 -0.73 -44.17 -18.71
CA MET A 1 -0.19 -42.91 -18.15
C MET A 1 -1.36 -41.98 -17.95
N ASP A 2 -1.67 -41.66 -16.70
CA ASP A 2 -2.90 -40.98 -16.32
C ASP A 2 -2.76 -39.46 -16.48
N THR A 3 -3.02 -39.01 -17.70
CA THR A 3 -3.06 -37.59 -18.10
C THR A 3 -3.94 -36.71 -17.20
N TRP A 4 -4.94 -37.29 -16.53
CA TRP A 4 -5.80 -36.58 -15.59
C TRP A 4 -5.07 -36.12 -14.31
N ILE A 5 -4.09 -36.89 -13.84
CA ILE A 5 -3.28 -36.54 -12.65
C ILE A 5 -2.46 -35.27 -12.93
N TRP A 6 -1.89 -35.17 -14.12
CA TRP A 6 -1.15 -33.99 -14.56
C TRP A 6 -2.03 -32.74 -14.60
N ILE A 7 -3.27 -32.87 -15.08
CA ILE A 7 -4.22 -31.75 -15.13
C ILE A 7 -4.53 -31.22 -13.72
N VAL A 8 -4.76 -32.11 -12.75
CA VAL A 8 -5.03 -31.72 -11.37
C VAL A 8 -3.81 -31.04 -10.72
N ILE A 9 -2.60 -31.58 -10.94
CA ILE A 9 -1.36 -31.00 -10.42
C ILE A 9 -1.14 -29.58 -10.98
N VAL A 10 -1.37 -29.38 -12.28
CA VAL A 10 -1.23 -28.06 -12.91
C VAL A 10 -2.20 -27.05 -12.31
N ILE A 11 -3.45 -27.43 -12.05
CA ILE A 11 -4.44 -26.56 -11.43
C ILE A 11 -4.04 -26.18 -10.00
N VAL A 12 -3.60 -27.15 -9.19
CA VAL A 12 -3.16 -26.90 -7.81
C VAL A 12 -1.90 -26.02 -7.80
N ALA A 13 -0.95 -26.26 -8.71
CA ALA A 13 0.24 -25.44 -8.85
C ALA A 13 -0.09 -23.99 -9.26
N LEU A 14 -1.09 -23.80 -10.13
CA LEU A 14 -1.58 -22.48 -10.51
C LEU A 14 -2.17 -21.73 -9.32
N ILE A 15 -3.04 -22.38 -8.53
CA ILE A 15 -3.65 -21.80 -7.35
C ILE A 15 -2.59 -21.45 -6.29
N ALA A 16 -1.66 -22.38 -6.04
CA ALA A 16 -0.56 -22.16 -5.12
C ALA A 16 0.36 -21.02 -5.58
N GLY A 17 0.67 -20.95 -6.87
CA GLY A 17 1.49 -19.89 -7.46
C GLY A 17 0.85 -18.51 -7.34
N VAL A 18 -0.45 -18.40 -7.58
CA VAL A 18 -1.20 -17.14 -7.42
C VAL A 18 -1.26 -16.73 -5.94
N ALA A 19 -1.54 -17.67 -5.04
CA ALA A 19 -1.60 -17.39 -3.60
C ALA A 19 -0.24 -16.91 -3.05
N LEU A 20 0.84 -17.60 -3.41
CA LEU A 20 2.21 -17.21 -3.04
C LEU A 20 2.61 -15.88 -3.67
N GLY A 21 2.33 -15.68 -4.95
CA GLY A 21 2.64 -14.44 -5.67
C GLY A 21 1.93 -13.23 -5.07
N PHE A 22 0.64 -13.37 -4.74
CA PHE A 22 -0.15 -12.30 -4.10
C PHE A 22 0.41 -11.94 -2.72
N PHE A 23 0.77 -12.94 -1.91
CA PHE A 23 1.26 -12.70 -0.55
C PHE A 23 2.61 -11.97 -0.56
N ILE A 24 3.52 -12.38 -1.45
CA ILE A 24 4.82 -11.75 -1.64
C ILE A 24 4.64 -10.32 -2.18
N ALA A 25 3.87 -10.14 -3.26
CA ALA A 25 3.63 -8.82 -3.84
C ALA A 25 3.03 -7.83 -2.81
N ARG A 26 2.08 -8.29 -1.99
CA ARG A 26 1.50 -7.48 -0.91
C ARG A 26 2.54 -7.03 0.11
N GLN A 27 3.42 -7.93 0.54
CA GLN A 27 4.51 -7.62 1.47
C GLN A 27 5.50 -6.62 0.87
N TYR A 28 5.90 -6.81 -0.39
CA TYR A 28 6.79 -5.89 -1.09
C TYR A 28 6.16 -4.50 -1.28
N MET A 29 4.89 -4.43 -1.65
CA MET A 29 4.17 -3.17 -1.81
C MET A 29 4.10 -2.38 -0.50
N MET A 30 3.82 -3.07 0.62
CA MET A 30 3.84 -2.43 1.94
C MET A 30 5.24 -1.95 2.35
N LYS A 31 6.32 -2.67 2.02
CA LYS A 31 7.68 -2.18 2.25
C LYS A 31 7.98 -0.93 1.43
N TYR A 32 7.63 -0.95 0.14
CA TYR A 32 7.84 0.17 -0.77
C TYR A 32 7.16 1.46 -0.29
N LEU A 33 5.88 1.37 0.13
CA LEU A 33 5.13 2.51 0.65
C LEU A 33 5.64 3.04 2.00
N ARG A 34 6.40 2.23 2.76
CA ARG A 34 7.03 2.63 4.02
C ARG A 34 8.38 3.31 3.80
N GLU A 35 9.14 2.84 2.82
CA GLU A 35 10.44 3.42 2.46
C GLU A 35 10.30 4.75 1.72
N ASN A 36 9.26 4.91 0.89
CA ASN A 36 8.89 6.18 0.27
C ASN A 36 7.49 6.60 0.73
N PRO A 37 7.37 7.31 1.87
CA PRO A 37 6.07 7.66 2.43
C PRO A 37 5.27 8.45 1.39
N PRO A 38 4.02 8.08 1.11
CA PRO A 38 3.23 8.64 0.01
C PRO A 38 2.75 10.07 0.28
N ILE A 39 3.26 10.77 1.30
CA ILE A 39 2.73 12.07 1.73
C ILE A 39 3.91 12.98 2.06
N ASN A 40 4.13 13.96 1.19
CA ASN A 40 5.08 15.06 1.35
C ASN A 40 4.31 16.38 1.60
N GLU A 41 5.01 17.43 2.02
CA GLU A 41 4.40 18.75 2.31
C GLU A 41 3.70 19.36 1.08
N GLU A 42 4.24 19.06 -0.11
CA GLU A 42 3.73 19.55 -1.38
C GLU A 42 2.38 18.91 -1.76
N MET A 43 2.23 17.60 -1.60
CA MET A 43 0.96 16.90 -1.79
C MET A 43 -0.08 17.35 -0.76
N LEU A 44 0.32 17.63 0.48
CA LEU A 44 -0.60 18.24 1.45
C LEU A 44 -1.04 19.64 1.06
N ARG A 45 -0.12 20.44 0.52
CA ARG A 45 -0.43 21.77 -0.01
C ARG A 45 -1.39 21.68 -1.18
N ILE A 46 -1.13 20.80 -2.14
CA ILE A 46 -2.00 20.55 -3.29
C ILE A 46 -3.37 20.05 -2.83
N MET A 47 -3.42 19.10 -1.89
CA MET A 47 -4.67 18.58 -1.34
C MET A 47 -5.49 19.66 -0.62
N MET A 48 -4.84 20.53 0.16
CA MET A 48 -5.54 21.67 0.78
C MET A 48 -6.03 22.69 -0.24
N MET A 49 -5.22 22.98 -1.28
CA MET A 49 -5.63 23.86 -2.37
C MET A 49 -6.81 23.28 -3.16
N GLN A 50 -6.84 21.97 -3.41
CA GLN A 50 -7.97 21.27 -4.04
C GLN A 50 -9.25 21.36 -3.20
N MET A 51 -9.12 21.38 -1.87
CA MET A 51 -10.25 21.56 -0.95
C MET A 51 -10.64 23.03 -0.75
N GLY A 52 -10.07 23.97 -1.50
CA GLY A 52 -10.33 25.41 -1.36
C GLY A 52 -9.82 26.02 -0.04
N GLN A 53 -8.99 25.28 0.71
CA GLN A 53 -8.38 25.77 1.94
C GLN A 53 -7.07 26.49 1.63
N LYS A 54 -6.89 27.68 2.20
CA LYS A 54 -5.63 28.41 2.09
C LYS A 54 -4.50 27.63 2.79
N PRO A 55 -3.47 27.18 2.07
CA PRO A 55 -2.36 26.45 2.68
C PRO A 55 -1.57 27.39 3.59
N SER A 56 -1.61 27.14 4.90
CA SER A 56 -0.74 27.81 5.88
C SER A 56 0.35 26.84 6.30
N GLN A 57 1.62 27.27 6.28
CA GLN A 57 2.77 26.38 6.58
C GLN A 57 2.66 25.73 7.96
N LYS A 58 2.11 26.43 8.95
CA LYS A 58 1.85 25.86 10.29
C LYS A 58 0.82 24.73 10.25
N LYS A 59 -0.23 24.90 9.44
CA LYS A 59 -1.30 23.90 9.26
C LYS A 59 -0.79 22.69 8.48
N ILE A 60 0.06 22.91 7.45
CA ILE A 60 0.76 21.83 6.73
C ILE A 60 1.57 20.99 7.71
N ASN A 61 2.41 21.62 8.53
CA ASN A 61 3.28 20.91 9.47
C ASN A 61 2.49 20.14 10.53
N GLN A 62 1.40 20.73 11.04
CA GLN A 62 0.50 20.04 11.98
C GLN A 62 -0.19 18.84 11.32
N MET A 63 -0.61 18.98 10.06
CA MET A 63 -1.30 17.94 9.31
C MET A 63 -0.35 16.81 8.91
N MET A 64 0.88 17.12 8.46
CA MET A 64 1.97 16.16 8.26
C MET A 64 2.21 15.33 9.51
N ALA A 65 2.33 15.97 10.67
CA ALA A 65 2.59 15.30 11.94
C ALA A 65 1.44 14.36 12.37
N GLN A 66 0.18 14.76 12.11
CA GLN A 66 -0.99 13.90 12.38
C GLN A 66 -1.07 12.73 11.40
N MET A 67 -0.79 12.98 10.12
CA MET A 67 -0.82 11.97 9.07
C MET A 67 0.28 10.92 9.26
N ASN A 68 1.50 11.34 9.61
CA ASN A 68 2.61 10.45 9.95
C ASN A 68 2.28 9.56 11.16
N LYS A 69 1.53 10.07 12.14
CA LYS A 69 1.05 9.28 13.29
C LYS A 69 -0.05 8.30 12.89
N ALA A 70 -0.94 8.67 11.97
CA ALA A 70 -2.01 7.80 11.47
C ALA A 70 -1.47 6.68 10.57
N SER A 71 -0.55 6.99 9.65
CA SER A 71 0.06 6.02 8.72
C SER A 71 1.01 5.03 9.41
N ASN A 72 1.64 5.41 10.52
CA ASN A 72 2.47 4.50 11.32
C ASN A 72 1.67 3.56 12.23
N LYS A 73 0.34 3.68 12.30
CA LYS A 73 -0.48 2.68 12.97
C LYS A 73 -0.56 1.49 12.01
N PRO A 74 0.09 0.34 12.30
CA PRO A 74 -0.09 -0.84 11.47
C PRO A 74 -1.59 -1.10 11.46
N ALA A 75 -2.18 -1.14 10.26
CA ALA A 75 -3.57 -1.50 10.07
C ALA A 75 -3.83 -2.74 10.92
N LYS A 76 -4.55 -2.55 12.03
CA LYS A 76 -4.86 -3.60 12.98
C LYS A 76 -5.63 -4.64 12.16
N LYS A 77 -5.11 -5.87 12.17
CA LYS A 77 -5.69 -7.05 11.51
C LYS A 77 -7.20 -7.07 11.59
#